data_AF-A0A5C0VD41-F1
#
_entry.id   AF-A0A5C0VD41-F1
#
_cell.length_a   1.000
_cell.length_b   1.000
_cell.length_c   1.000
_cell.angle_alpha   90.00
_cell.angle_beta   90.00
_cell.angle_gamma   90.00
#
_symmetry.space_group_name_H-M   'P 1'
#
loop_
_entity.id
_entity.type
_entity.pdbx_description
1 polymer ?
#
loop_
_entity_poly.entity_id
_entity_poly.type
_entity_poly.pdbx_seq_one_letter_code
_entity_poly.pdbx_strand_id
1 'polypeptide(L)'
;MKIHITIWLLLCSFYCYSQKLAIKEIGFSLKPEERAKIERLATYEVKIFNGLFKDAENDSLTIYINLYNKGKDFRALLQEFGLKGLTESGFYSPKTNQSYVLYQSIADIEIILHEMSHALLRHSIRNPPRWFNEGLAEFLESLKEENYKIQVNAQFHYLDKMKADNRNAPTNISAFLNSHNSWQDKNKVQDMYTISYCMVYYIIKQDPLLIGKMANMMKKGIGTEQIFNTLFGGIDSFERRFNFYYR
;
A
#
# COMPACT_ATOMS: atom_id res chain seq x y z
N MET A 1 -4.43 -23.01 -10.42
CA MET A 1 -5.21 -23.00 -9.16
C MET A 1 -5.18 -21.58 -8.60
N LYS A 2 -6.25 -20.79 -8.75
CA LYS A 2 -6.35 -19.43 -8.19
C LYS A 2 -6.56 -19.57 -6.68
N ILE A 3 -5.53 -19.33 -5.88
CA ILE A 3 -5.62 -19.41 -4.42
C ILE A 3 -6.03 -18.03 -3.93
N HIS A 4 -7.28 -17.89 -3.49
CA HIS A 4 -7.77 -16.70 -2.80
C HIS A 4 -7.27 -16.73 -1.35
N ILE A 5 -6.68 -15.63 -0.87
CA ILE A 5 -6.36 -15.45 0.55
C ILE A 5 -7.58 -14.78 1.19
N THR A 6 -8.39 -15.56 1.88
CA THR A 6 -9.49 -15.02 2.68
C THR A 6 -8.99 -14.77 4.10
N ILE A 7 -8.73 -13.50 4.44
CA ILE A 7 -8.50 -13.09 5.82
C ILE A 7 -9.88 -12.96 6.49
N TRP A 8 -10.15 -13.79 7.49
CA TRP A 8 -11.39 -13.72 8.27
C TRP A 8 -11.29 -12.63 9.32
N LEU A 9 -11.97 -11.51 9.11
CA LEU A 9 -12.23 -10.51 10.15
C LEU A 9 -13.54 -10.88 10.86
N LEU A 10 -13.43 -11.37 12.10
CA LEU A 10 -14.57 -11.54 13.00
C LEU A 10 -15.14 -10.15 13.32
N LEU A 11 -16.37 -9.90 12.86
CA LEU A 11 -17.14 -8.69 13.12
C LEU A 11 -17.60 -8.67 14.58
N CYS A 12 -16.77 -8.15 15.49
CA CYS A 12 -17.26 -7.61 16.74
C CYS A 12 -17.74 -6.17 16.49
N SER A 13 -19.06 -5.99 16.49
CA SER A 13 -19.74 -4.71 16.38
C SER A 13 -19.52 -3.85 17.63
N PHE A 14 -18.70 -2.79 17.58
CA PHE A 14 -18.83 -1.64 18.50
C PHE A 14 -18.23 -0.36 17.88
N TYR A 15 -19.02 0.73 17.95
CA TYR A 15 -18.81 2.12 17.52
C TYR A 15 -18.46 2.35 16.04
N CYS A 16 -19.48 2.82 15.30
CA CYS A 16 -19.35 3.32 13.94
C CYS A 16 -18.69 4.71 13.95
N TYR A 17 -17.38 4.78 14.21
CA TYR A 17 -16.61 5.90 13.70
C TYR A 17 -16.45 5.65 12.20
N SER A 18 -17.29 6.30 11.39
CA SER A 18 -17.02 6.40 9.96
C SER A 18 -15.67 7.09 9.81
N GLN A 19 -14.74 6.46 9.09
CA GLN A 19 -13.45 7.06 8.78
C GLN A 19 -13.70 8.47 8.23
N LYS A 20 -13.03 9.48 8.79
CA LYS A 20 -13.18 10.86 8.32
C LYS A 20 -12.44 11.04 7.00
N LEU A 21 -13.17 10.87 5.90
CA LEU A 21 -12.69 11.20 4.56
C LEU A 21 -13.15 12.60 4.16
N ALA A 22 -12.18 13.48 3.91
CA ALA A 22 -12.41 14.79 3.31
C ALA A 22 -12.13 14.69 1.81
N ILE A 23 -13.16 14.31 1.05
CA ILE A 23 -13.08 14.20 -0.42
C ILE A 23 -13.42 15.55 -1.06
N LYS A 24 -12.43 16.15 -1.72
CA LYS A 24 -12.60 17.34 -2.56
C LYS A 24 -12.73 16.90 -4.02
N GLU A 25 -13.82 17.31 -4.67
CA GLU A 25 -14.12 17.03 -6.08
C GLU A 25 -13.72 18.25 -6.92
N ILE A 26 -12.77 18.08 -7.86
CA ILE A 26 -12.28 19.17 -8.71
C ILE A 26 -12.82 18.97 -10.13
N GLY A 27 -13.77 19.82 -10.51
CA GLY A 27 -14.31 19.87 -11.88
C GLY A 27 -15.42 18.86 -12.19
N PHE A 28 -15.96 18.19 -11.16
CA PHE A 28 -17.08 17.25 -11.26
C PHE A 28 -17.75 17.06 -9.90
N SER A 29 -18.78 16.21 -9.87
CA SER A 29 -19.29 15.64 -8.62
C SER A 29 -19.40 14.13 -8.72
N LEU A 30 -19.03 13.44 -7.63
CA LEU A 30 -19.21 12.00 -7.54
C LEU A 30 -20.69 11.66 -7.51
N LYS A 31 -21.06 10.53 -8.11
CA LYS A 31 -22.40 9.99 -7.86
C LYS A 31 -22.50 9.49 -6.42
N PRO A 32 -23.69 9.57 -5.78
CA PRO A 32 -23.86 9.12 -4.40
C PRO A 32 -23.37 7.68 -4.16
N GLU A 33 -23.60 6.78 -5.10
CA GLU A 33 -23.17 5.38 -5.03
C GLU A 33 -21.64 5.20 -5.12
N GLU A 34 -20.95 6.04 -5.90
CA GLU A 34 -19.48 6.02 -6.02
C GLU A 34 -18.86 6.51 -4.72
N ARG A 35 -19.34 7.64 -4.20
CA ARG A 35 -18.93 8.20 -2.90
C ARG A 35 -19.12 7.18 -1.78
N ALA A 36 -20.31 6.56 -1.69
CA ALA A 36 -20.60 5.56 -0.67
C ALA A 36 -19.68 4.32 -0.78
N LYS A 37 -19.28 3.93 -2.00
CA LYS A 37 -18.34 2.83 -2.21
C LYS A 37 -16.91 3.21 -1.80
N ILE A 38 -16.44 4.42 -2.15
CA ILE A 38 -15.14 4.94 -1.74
C ILE A 38 -15.06 4.99 -0.21
N GLU A 39 -16.06 5.62 0.44
CA GLU A 39 -16.10 5.75 1.91
C GLU A 39 -16.12 4.39 2.62
N ARG A 40 -16.86 3.43 2.08
CA ARG A 40 -16.93 2.08 2.61
C ARG A 40 -15.60 1.33 2.49
N LEU A 41 -14.97 1.31 1.32
CA LEU A 41 -13.69 0.62 1.14
C LEU A 41 -12.56 1.28 1.95
N ALA A 42 -12.54 2.61 2.02
CA ALA A 42 -11.60 3.32 2.87
C ALA A 42 -11.78 2.97 4.36
N THR A 43 -13.02 2.86 4.84
CA THR A 43 -13.31 2.40 6.20
C THR A 43 -12.76 0.99 6.45
N TYR A 44 -12.85 0.09 5.46
CA TYR A 44 -12.28 -1.24 5.58
C TYR A 44 -10.76 -1.26 5.57
N GLU A 45 -10.12 -0.45 4.73
CA GLU A 45 -8.67 -0.32 4.71
C GLU A 45 -8.15 0.19 6.06
N VAL A 46 -8.79 1.19 6.66
CA VAL A 46 -8.47 1.66 8.02
C VAL A 46 -8.61 0.56 9.06
N LYS A 47 -9.68 -0.24 9.00
CA LYS A 47 -9.87 -1.37 9.91
C LYS A 47 -8.79 -2.43 9.75
N ILE A 48 -8.39 -2.73 8.51
CA ILE A 48 -7.27 -3.63 8.23
C ILE A 48 -5.99 -3.03 8.82
N PHE A 49 -5.76 -1.74 8.63
CA PHE A 49 -4.61 -1.03 9.19
C PHE A 49 -4.62 -1.08 10.73
N ASN A 50 -5.72 -0.76 11.41
CA ASN A 50 -5.76 -0.81 12.87
C ASN A 50 -5.62 -2.25 13.40
N GLY A 51 -6.17 -3.25 12.67
CA GLY A 51 -6.01 -4.66 13.00
C GLY A 51 -4.56 -5.16 12.85
N LEU A 52 -3.86 -4.69 11.82
CA LEU A 52 -2.45 -4.99 11.60
C LEU A 52 -1.57 -4.22 12.61
N PHE A 53 -1.91 -2.99 12.96
CA PHE A 53 -1.11 -2.08 13.77
C PHE A 53 -1.84 -1.80 15.09
N LYS A 54 -1.69 -2.69 16.08
CA LYS A 54 -2.42 -2.66 17.38
C LYS A 54 -2.38 -1.32 18.13
N ASP A 55 -1.38 -0.47 17.88
CA ASP A 55 -1.20 0.83 18.53
C ASP A 55 -1.48 2.03 17.59
N ALA A 56 -2.12 1.78 16.43
CA ALA A 56 -2.51 2.81 15.48
C ALA A 56 -3.96 3.22 15.72
N GLU A 57 -4.18 4.48 16.11
CA GLU A 57 -5.51 5.08 16.27
C GLU A 57 -5.91 5.85 15.01
N ASN A 58 -5.97 5.17 13.86
CA ASN A 58 -6.32 5.85 12.60
C ASN A 58 -7.81 6.21 12.50
N ASP A 59 -8.68 5.68 13.36
CA ASP A 59 -10.14 5.90 13.31
C ASP A 59 -10.53 7.39 13.43
N SER A 60 -9.67 8.20 14.05
CA SER A 60 -9.88 9.64 14.22
C SER A 60 -9.16 10.51 13.19
N LEU A 61 -8.25 9.91 12.39
CA LEU A 61 -7.46 10.61 11.39
C LEU A 61 -8.39 11.17 10.32
N THR A 62 -8.26 12.45 9.97
CA THR A 62 -8.91 12.97 8.76
C THR A 62 -7.98 12.72 7.56
N ILE A 63 -8.46 11.95 6.60
CA ILE A 63 -7.75 11.65 5.35
C ILE A 63 -8.29 12.57 4.26
N TYR A 64 -7.41 13.36 3.66
CA TYR A 64 -7.73 14.34 2.62
C TYR A 64 -7.45 13.77 1.25
N ILE A 65 -8.48 13.72 0.40
CA ILE A 65 -8.39 13.18 -0.97
C ILE A 65 -8.90 14.24 -1.94
N ASN A 66 -8.06 14.60 -2.91
CA ASN A 66 -8.38 15.53 -3.98
C ASN A 66 -8.55 14.76 -5.28
N LEU A 67 -9.78 14.71 -5.80
CA LEU A 67 -10.10 14.00 -7.05
C LEU A 67 -10.18 14.99 -8.21
N TYR A 68 -9.39 14.75 -9.25
CA TYR A 68 -9.37 15.54 -10.48
C TYR A 68 -9.99 14.73 -11.62
N ASN A 69 -11.02 15.24 -12.29
CA ASN A 69 -11.56 14.56 -13.48
C ASN A 69 -10.85 14.91 -14.79
N LYS A 70 -10.19 16.07 -14.85
CA LYS A 70 -9.50 16.55 -16.05
C LYS A 70 -8.01 16.27 -15.96
N GLY A 71 -7.50 15.43 -16.86
CA GLY A 71 -6.06 15.14 -16.96
C GLY A 71 -5.21 16.39 -17.21
N LYS A 72 -5.75 17.45 -17.83
CA LYS A 72 -5.04 18.73 -17.98
C LYS A 72 -4.75 19.38 -16.61
N ASP A 73 -5.75 19.44 -15.74
CA ASP A 73 -5.63 20.08 -14.43
C ASP A 73 -4.73 19.24 -13.52
N PHE A 74 -4.85 17.91 -13.59
CA PHE A 74 -3.97 17.00 -12.85
C PHE A 74 -2.50 17.10 -13.33
N ARG A 75 -2.24 17.19 -14.64
CA ARG A 75 -0.88 17.39 -15.15
C ARG A 75 -0.27 18.73 -14.74
N ALA A 76 -1.08 19.79 -14.64
CA ALA A 76 -0.61 21.08 -14.13
C ALA A 76 -0.21 20.95 -12.65
N LEU A 77 -1.03 20.27 -11.83
CA LEU A 77 -0.70 19.94 -10.44
C LEU A 77 0.61 19.14 -10.34
N LEU A 78 0.80 18.10 -11.15
CA LEU A 78 2.05 17.33 -11.15
C LEU A 78 3.26 18.20 -11.47
N GLN A 79 3.13 19.19 -12.35
CA GLN A 79 4.20 20.14 -12.64
C GLN A 79 4.51 21.04 -11.43
N GLU A 80 3.50 21.55 -10.73
CA GLU A 80 3.66 22.37 -9.52
C GLU A 80 4.38 21.61 -8.40
N PHE A 81 4.14 20.30 -8.28
CA PHE A 81 4.80 19.44 -7.31
C PHE A 81 6.14 18.86 -7.78
N GLY A 82 6.55 19.13 -9.03
CA GLY A 82 7.78 18.56 -9.61
C GLY A 82 7.71 17.05 -9.86
N LEU A 83 6.51 16.49 -10.00
CA LEU A 83 6.24 15.06 -10.16
C LEU A 83 5.89 14.65 -11.60
N LYS A 84 5.93 15.60 -12.54
CA LYS A 84 5.60 15.33 -13.95
C LYS A 84 6.50 14.22 -14.52
N GLY A 85 5.87 13.15 -15.00
CA GLY A 85 6.56 11.98 -15.56
C GLY A 85 7.16 11.01 -14.53
N LEU A 86 6.86 11.19 -13.24
CA LEU A 86 7.12 10.22 -12.17
C LEU A 86 5.85 9.42 -11.81
N THR A 87 4.69 10.04 -11.94
CA THR A 87 3.37 9.43 -11.80
C THR A 87 2.42 10.08 -12.80
N GLU A 88 1.37 9.36 -13.19
CA GLU A 88 0.35 9.82 -14.14
C GLU A 88 -1.07 9.78 -13.57
N SER A 89 -1.30 9.08 -12.46
CA SER A 89 -2.64 8.76 -11.96
C SER A 89 -2.88 9.13 -10.49
N GLY A 90 -1.84 9.15 -9.65
CA GLY A 90 -1.99 9.40 -8.21
C GLY A 90 -0.68 9.83 -7.55
N PHE A 91 -0.79 10.62 -6.48
CA PHE A 91 0.27 10.73 -5.49
C PHE A 91 -0.25 11.22 -4.14
N TYR A 92 0.38 10.74 -3.08
CA TYR A 92 0.31 11.29 -1.75
C TYR A 92 1.46 12.29 -1.54
N SER A 93 1.13 13.47 -1.02
CA SER A 93 2.14 14.47 -0.66
C SER A 93 2.37 14.51 0.85
N PRO A 94 3.57 14.09 1.32
CA PRO A 94 4.00 14.32 2.69
C PRO A 94 3.96 15.78 3.16
N LYS A 95 4.09 16.73 2.23
CA LYS A 95 4.17 18.17 2.53
C LYS A 95 2.80 18.73 2.88
N THR A 96 1.76 18.32 2.17
CA THR A 96 0.39 18.79 2.41
C THR A 96 -0.43 17.82 3.26
N ASN A 97 0.07 16.58 3.43
CA ASN A 97 -0.66 15.46 4.03
C ASN A 97 -1.98 15.18 3.31
N GLN A 98 -1.94 15.17 1.97
CA GLN A 98 -3.10 14.95 1.12
C GLN A 98 -2.76 14.02 -0.03
N SER A 99 -3.76 13.27 -0.47
CA SER A 99 -3.72 12.43 -1.66
C SER A 99 -4.35 13.19 -2.83
N TYR A 100 -3.79 13.04 -4.02
CA TYR A 100 -4.24 13.67 -5.26
C TYR A 100 -4.37 12.58 -6.32
N VAL A 101 -5.55 12.44 -6.91
CA VAL A 101 -5.87 11.33 -7.82
C VAL A 101 -6.55 11.87 -9.08
N LEU A 102 -6.11 11.39 -10.24
CA LEU A 102 -6.84 11.50 -11.50
C LEU A 102 -7.97 10.46 -11.50
N TYR A 103 -9.20 10.91 -11.31
CA TYR A 103 -10.39 10.07 -11.18
C TYR A 103 -11.29 10.22 -12.41
N GLN A 104 -11.40 9.16 -13.21
CA GLN A 104 -12.31 9.09 -14.35
C GLN A 104 -13.59 8.31 -14.00
N SER A 105 -13.48 7.28 -13.16
CA SER A 105 -14.62 6.48 -12.74
C SER A 105 -14.30 5.67 -11.48
N ILE A 106 -15.30 4.99 -10.94
CA ILE A 106 -15.12 4.06 -9.80
C ILE A 106 -14.13 2.92 -10.06
N ALA A 107 -13.71 2.70 -11.31
CA ALA A 107 -12.62 1.78 -11.65
C ALA A 107 -11.27 2.25 -11.07
N ASP A 108 -11.11 3.54 -10.81
CA ASP A 108 -9.87 4.16 -10.30
C ASP A 108 -9.78 4.10 -8.76
N ILE A 109 -10.68 3.36 -8.09
CA ILE A 109 -10.70 3.26 -6.63
C ILE A 109 -9.42 2.64 -6.06
N GLU A 110 -8.74 1.78 -6.82
CA GLU A 110 -7.47 1.16 -6.41
C GLU A 110 -6.40 2.25 -6.16
N ILE A 111 -6.34 3.27 -7.03
CA ILE A 111 -5.43 4.42 -6.86
C ILE A 111 -5.78 5.21 -5.60
N ILE A 112 -7.07 5.40 -5.31
CA ILE A 112 -7.51 6.08 -4.08
C ILE A 112 -7.01 5.33 -2.84
N LEU A 113 -7.18 4.00 -2.82
CA LEU A 113 -6.75 3.15 -1.71
C LEU A 113 -5.23 3.14 -1.58
N HIS A 114 -4.50 3.05 -2.69
CA HIS A 114 -3.03 3.14 -2.72
C HIS A 114 -2.53 4.45 -2.06
N GLU A 115 -3.04 5.60 -2.51
CA GLU A 115 -2.59 6.88 -1.97
C GLU A 115 -3.07 7.11 -0.54
N MET A 116 -4.16 6.46 -0.13
CA MET A 116 -4.63 6.49 1.25
C MET A 116 -3.73 5.68 2.17
N SER A 117 -3.25 4.52 1.73
CA SER A 117 -2.30 3.67 2.47
C SER A 117 -1.06 4.44 2.90
N HIS A 118 -0.53 5.33 2.03
CA HIS A 118 0.58 6.20 2.38
C HIS A 118 0.25 7.17 3.53
N ALA A 119 -0.95 7.77 3.51
CA ALA A 119 -1.39 8.67 4.57
C ALA A 119 -1.53 7.94 5.92
N LEU A 120 -2.17 6.76 5.91
CA LEU A 120 -2.35 5.90 7.08
C LEU A 120 -1.01 5.47 7.67
N LEU A 121 -0.09 4.98 6.83
CA LEU A 121 1.21 4.54 7.28
C LEU A 121 2.04 5.70 7.83
N ARG A 122 2.02 6.86 7.16
CA ARG A 122 2.78 8.03 7.61
C ARG A 122 2.28 8.58 8.95
N HIS A 123 0.98 8.48 9.21
CA HIS A 123 0.42 8.82 10.53
C HIS A 123 1.02 7.94 11.64
N SER A 124 1.22 6.66 11.35
CA SER A 124 1.77 5.70 12.31
C SER A 124 3.30 5.72 12.40
N ILE A 125 3.98 5.95 11.28
CA ILE A 125 5.44 5.91 11.11
C ILE A 125 5.84 7.13 10.29
N ARG A 126 6.54 8.10 10.90
CA ARG A 126 6.85 9.37 10.23
C ARG A 126 7.60 9.22 8.91
N ASN A 127 8.58 8.31 8.85
CA ASN A 127 9.44 8.07 7.70
C ASN A 127 9.59 6.55 7.48
N PRO A 128 8.57 5.86 6.94
CA PRO A 128 8.65 4.43 6.71
C PRO A 128 9.69 4.15 5.59
N PRO A 129 10.40 3.02 5.63
CA PRO A 129 11.21 2.58 4.51
C PRO A 129 10.38 2.48 3.24
N ARG A 130 10.91 2.96 2.11
CA ARG A 130 10.14 3.08 0.86
C ARG A 130 9.53 1.75 0.42
N TRP A 131 10.32 0.66 0.44
CA TRP A 131 9.82 -0.67 0.08
C TRP A 131 8.61 -1.11 0.92
N PHE A 132 8.57 -0.73 2.21
CA PHE A 132 7.47 -1.11 3.10
C PHE A 132 6.25 -0.24 2.83
N ASN A 133 6.46 1.06 2.59
CA ASN A 133 5.40 2.01 2.25
C ASN A 133 4.70 1.65 0.94
N GLU A 134 5.47 1.46 -0.14
CA GLU A 134 4.94 1.09 -1.45
C GLU A 134 4.36 -0.33 -1.42
N GLY A 135 5.09 -1.31 -0.84
CA GLY A 135 4.62 -2.70 -0.81
C GLY A 135 3.31 -2.88 -0.04
N LEU A 136 3.06 -2.10 1.01
CA LEU A 136 1.80 -2.12 1.73
C LEU A 136 0.68 -1.42 0.97
N ALA A 137 0.96 -0.31 0.28
CA ALA A 137 0.01 0.38 -0.58
C ALA A 137 -0.43 -0.50 -1.76
N GLU A 138 0.51 -1.12 -2.45
CA GLU A 138 0.28 -2.12 -3.51
C GLU A 138 -0.47 -3.35 -2.99
N PHE A 139 -0.28 -3.72 -1.72
CA PHE A 139 -1.06 -4.81 -1.13
C PHE A 139 -2.51 -4.37 -0.88
N LEU A 140 -2.74 -3.20 -0.30
CA LEU A 140 -4.07 -2.75 0.12
C LEU A 140 -4.92 -2.18 -1.02
N GLU A 141 -4.33 -1.70 -2.12
CA GLU A 141 -5.08 -1.19 -3.28
C GLU A 141 -6.01 -2.24 -3.90
N SER A 142 -5.69 -3.53 -3.73
CA SER A 142 -6.49 -4.65 -4.23
C SER A 142 -7.62 -5.06 -3.28
N LEU A 143 -7.89 -4.26 -2.24
CA LEU A 143 -9.04 -4.40 -1.35
C LEU A 143 -10.34 -4.25 -2.15
N LYS A 144 -11.15 -5.32 -2.15
CA LYS A 144 -12.42 -5.36 -2.87
C LYS A 144 -13.52 -5.95 -2.01
N GLU A 145 -14.73 -5.53 -2.34
CA GLU A 145 -15.96 -6.14 -1.87
C GLU A 145 -16.47 -7.10 -2.94
N GLU A 146 -16.42 -8.40 -2.64
CA GLU A 146 -16.87 -9.47 -3.52
C GLU A 146 -17.79 -10.42 -2.75
N ASN A 147 -18.99 -10.68 -3.26
CA ASN A 147 -19.99 -11.58 -2.65
C ASN A 147 -20.25 -11.24 -1.17
N TYR A 148 -20.42 -9.95 -0.85
CA TYR A 148 -20.63 -9.44 0.52
C TYR A 148 -19.45 -9.70 1.48
N LYS A 149 -18.27 -10.02 0.95
CA LYS A 149 -17.04 -10.18 1.71
C LYS A 149 -16.03 -9.13 1.31
N ILE A 150 -15.29 -8.65 2.30
CA ILE A 150 -14.15 -7.77 2.10
C ILE A 150 -12.89 -8.62 2.08
N GLN A 151 -12.12 -8.49 1.01
CA GLN A 151 -10.86 -9.22 0.87
C GLN A 151 -9.84 -8.40 0.10
N VAL A 152 -8.57 -8.63 0.44
CA VAL A 152 -7.44 -8.15 -0.34
C VAL A 152 -7.08 -9.22 -1.36
N ASN A 153 -7.18 -8.88 -2.65
CA ASN A 153 -6.94 -9.84 -3.71
C ASN A 153 -5.45 -9.94 -4.06
N ALA A 154 -4.98 -11.15 -4.34
CA ALA A 154 -3.61 -11.32 -4.82
C ALA A 154 -3.44 -10.68 -6.21
N GLN A 155 -2.45 -9.79 -6.34
CA GLN A 155 -2.04 -9.17 -7.59
C GLN A 155 -1.12 -10.12 -8.37
N PHE A 156 -1.71 -10.98 -9.21
CA PHE A 156 -0.97 -12.04 -9.90
C PHE A 156 0.12 -11.54 -10.83
N HIS A 157 -0.02 -10.34 -11.42
CA HIS A 157 1.00 -9.79 -12.30
C HIS A 157 2.35 -9.60 -11.59
N TYR A 158 2.35 -9.14 -10.32
CA TYR A 158 3.57 -9.08 -9.52
C TYR A 158 4.09 -10.46 -9.13
N LEU A 159 3.20 -11.37 -8.72
CA LEU A 159 3.60 -12.72 -8.29
C LEU A 159 4.21 -13.52 -9.45
N ASP A 160 3.64 -13.42 -10.64
CA ASP A 160 4.09 -14.14 -11.82
C ASP A 160 5.39 -13.54 -12.37
N LYS A 161 5.52 -12.20 -12.37
CA LYS A 161 6.79 -11.52 -12.66
C LYS A 161 7.88 -11.95 -11.66
N MET A 162 7.59 -11.94 -10.36
CA MET A 162 8.55 -12.34 -9.33
C MET A 162 9.02 -13.78 -9.52
N LYS A 163 8.11 -14.71 -9.84
CA LYS A 163 8.49 -16.10 -10.16
C LYS A 163 9.33 -16.19 -11.43
N ALA A 164 8.99 -15.44 -12.48
CA ALA A 164 9.76 -15.43 -13.71
C ALA A 164 11.18 -14.91 -13.48
N ASP A 165 11.31 -13.78 -12.79
CA ASP A 165 12.60 -13.15 -12.49
C ASP A 165 13.46 -14.04 -11.59
N ASN A 166 12.86 -14.60 -10.53
CA ASN A 166 13.55 -15.46 -9.56
C ASN A 166 14.01 -16.81 -10.16
N ARG A 167 13.34 -17.32 -11.19
CA ARG A 167 13.80 -18.49 -11.96
C ARG A 167 15.04 -18.19 -12.81
N ASN A 168 15.18 -16.96 -13.29
CA ASN A 168 16.35 -16.53 -14.07
C ASN A 168 17.54 -16.24 -13.16
N ALA A 169 17.31 -15.49 -12.08
CA ALA A 169 18.31 -15.19 -11.06
C ALA A 169 17.62 -14.96 -9.71
N PRO A 170 18.06 -15.64 -8.63
CA PRO A 170 17.51 -15.41 -7.30
C PRO A 170 17.57 -13.94 -6.91
N THR A 171 16.51 -13.44 -6.29
CA THR A 171 16.42 -12.02 -5.91
C THR A 171 17.37 -11.73 -4.75
N ASN A 172 18.22 -10.71 -4.92
CA ASN A 172 19.09 -10.23 -3.87
C ASN A 172 18.36 -9.16 -3.04
N ILE A 173 17.75 -9.59 -1.94
CA ILE A 173 16.98 -8.75 -1.01
C ILE A 173 17.92 -7.77 -0.30
N SER A 174 19.14 -8.17 0.03
CA SER A 174 20.13 -7.25 0.63
C SER A 174 20.43 -6.07 -0.30
N ALA A 175 20.71 -6.34 -1.58
CA ALA A 175 20.94 -5.31 -2.59
C ALA A 175 19.71 -4.44 -2.82
N PHE A 176 18.52 -5.05 -2.87
CA PHE A 176 17.25 -4.34 -3.01
C PHE A 176 17.01 -3.35 -1.85
N LEU A 177 17.17 -3.78 -0.60
CA LEU A 177 16.96 -2.95 0.59
C LEU A 177 17.91 -1.73 0.63
N ASN A 178 19.07 -1.83 -0.02
CA ASN A 178 20.06 -0.76 -0.12
C ASN A 178 19.91 0.12 -1.38
N SER A 179 18.99 -0.20 -2.30
CA SER A 179 18.91 0.37 -3.65
C SER A 179 18.14 1.70 -3.74
N HIS A 180 18.59 2.73 -3.02
CA HIS A 180 17.89 4.02 -2.94
C HIS A 180 17.67 4.69 -4.30
N ASN A 181 18.68 4.68 -5.18
CA ASN A 181 18.61 5.33 -6.50
C ASN A 181 17.67 4.62 -7.48
N SER A 182 17.42 3.32 -7.29
CA SER A 182 16.58 2.53 -8.21
C SER A 182 15.11 2.96 -8.15
N TRP A 183 14.69 3.61 -7.06
CA TRP A 183 13.37 4.21 -6.93
C TRP A 183 13.18 5.52 -7.71
N GLN A 184 14.25 6.07 -8.29
CA GLN A 184 14.23 7.23 -9.17
C GLN A 184 14.51 6.84 -10.63
N ASP A 185 14.93 5.60 -10.87
CA ASP A 185 15.22 5.06 -12.19
C ASP A 185 13.95 4.46 -12.80
N LYS A 186 13.45 5.09 -13.87
CA LYS A 186 12.24 4.66 -14.58
C LYS A 186 12.31 3.23 -15.09
N ASN A 187 13.52 2.70 -15.35
CA ASN A 187 13.70 1.34 -15.84
C ASN A 187 13.66 0.30 -14.72
N LYS A 188 13.85 0.72 -13.45
CA LYS A 188 13.92 -0.17 -12.29
C LYS A 188 12.75 0.00 -11.33
N VAL A 189 12.02 1.11 -11.41
CA VAL A 189 10.95 1.43 -10.47
C VAL A 189 9.88 0.33 -10.43
N GLN A 190 9.54 -0.27 -11.58
CA GLN A 190 8.58 -1.38 -11.63
C GLN A 190 9.09 -2.63 -10.90
N ASP A 191 10.39 -2.93 -10.98
CA ASP A 191 11.00 -4.02 -10.22
C ASP A 191 10.98 -3.70 -8.72
N MET A 192 11.19 -2.43 -8.35
CA MET A 192 11.11 -2.00 -6.96
C MET A 192 9.70 -2.22 -6.38
N TYR A 193 8.65 -1.85 -7.12
CA TYR A 193 7.25 -2.13 -6.76
C TYR A 193 6.99 -3.64 -6.68
N THR A 194 7.44 -4.41 -7.67
CA THR A 194 7.27 -5.86 -7.72
C THR A 194 7.87 -6.56 -6.49
N ILE A 195 9.11 -6.25 -6.16
CA ILE A 195 9.80 -6.85 -5.00
C ILE A 195 9.12 -6.41 -3.70
N SER A 196 8.77 -5.12 -3.58
CA SER A 196 8.08 -4.57 -2.40
C SER A 196 6.76 -5.26 -2.12
N TYR A 197 5.88 -5.35 -3.13
CA TYR A 197 4.61 -6.05 -3.04
C TYR A 197 4.83 -7.52 -2.68
N CYS A 198 5.75 -8.22 -3.36
CA CYS A 198 5.99 -9.63 -3.10
C CYS A 198 6.56 -9.88 -1.70
N MET A 199 7.41 -9.01 -1.17
CA MET A 199 7.89 -9.10 0.21
C MET A 199 6.74 -8.96 1.21
N VAL A 200 5.88 -7.95 1.06
CA VAL A 200 4.72 -7.76 1.95
C VAL A 200 3.76 -8.93 1.85
N TYR A 201 3.41 -9.35 0.63
CA TYR A 201 2.54 -10.50 0.38
C TYR A 201 3.09 -11.78 1.02
N TYR A 202 4.39 -12.06 0.85
CA TYR A 202 5.05 -13.21 1.45
C TYR A 202 5.00 -13.17 2.98
N ILE A 203 5.29 -12.00 3.59
CA ILE A 203 5.27 -11.82 5.05
C ILE A 203 3.86 -12.05 5.60
N ILE A 204 2.84 -11.42 4.98
CA ILE A 204 1.43 -11.60 5.37
C ILE A 204 1.01 -13.06 5.23
N LYS A 205 1.50 -13.76 4.21
CA LYS A 205 1.22 -15.19 4.00
C LYS A 205 1.81 -16.11 5.06
N GLN A 206 2.90 -15.71 5.71
CA GLN A 206 3.46 -16.45 6.84
C GLN A 206 2.66 -16.17 8.12
N ASP A 207 2.52 -14.90 8.47
CA ASP A 207 1.76 -14.43 9.64
C ASP A 207 1.46 -12.93 9.43
N PRO A 208 0.17 -12.53 9.24
CA PRO A 208 -0.21 -11.13 9.09
C PRO A 208 0.26 -10.23 10.24
N LEU A 209 0.41 -10.77 11.45
CA LEU A 209 0.88 -10.00 12.61
C LEU A 209 2.34 -9.54 12.48
N LEU A 210 3.13 -10.14 11.58
CA LEU A 210 4.50 -9.71 11.32
C LEU A 210 4.57 -8.31 10.75
N ILE A 211 3.64 -7.90 9.88
CA ILE A 211 3.56 -6.53 9.35
C ILE A 211 3.39 -5.53 10.50
N GLY A 212 2.49 -5.83 11.43
CA GLY A 212 2.29 -5.03 12.65
C GLY A 212 3.53 -4.94 13.53
N LYS A 213 4.20 -6.07 13.76
CA LYS A 213 5.46 -6.11 14.53
C LYS A 213 6.54 -5.27 13.86
N MET A 214 6.72 -5.40 12.54
CA MET A 214 7.67 -4.61 11.75
C MET A 214 7.39 -3.11 11.90
N ALA A 215 6.14 -2.72 11.70
CA ALA A 215 5.71 -1.34 11.84
C ALA A 215 5.96 -0.76 13.24
N ASN A 216 5.63 -1.51 14.30
CA ASN A 216 5.88 -1.09 15.68
C ASN A 216 7.38 -0.93 15.96
N MET A 217 8.23 -1.77 15.39
CA MET A 217 9.69 -1.63 15.50
C MET A 217 10.19 -0.39 14.73
N MET A 218 9.69 -0.14 13.51
CA MET A 218 10.01 1.05 12.73
C MET A 218 9.55 2.35 13.42
N LYS A 219 8.37 2.35 14.05
CA LYS A 219 7.86 3.46 14.88
C LYS A 219 8.81 3.80 16.04
N LYS A 220 9.48 2.80 16.60
CA LYS A 220 10.50 2.94 17.65
C LYS A 220 11.89 3.33 17.10
N GLY A 221 12.02 3.57 15.80
CA GLY A 221 13.28 3.94 15.14
C GLY A 221 14.23 2.76 14.92
N ILE A 222 13.76 1.51 15.05
CA ILE A 222 14.58 0.32 14.79
C ILE A 222 14.78 0.18 13.28
N GLY A 223 16.04 0.06 12.86
CA GLY A 223 16.41 -0.07 11.44
C GLY A 223 16.03 -1.41 10.82
N THR A 224 15.88 -1.42 9.49
CA THR A 224 15.48 -2.60 8.69
C THR A 224 16.33 -3.84 9.00
N GLU A 225 17.64 -3.72 9.05
CA GLU A 225 18.52 -4.87 9.32
C GLU A 225 18.23 -5.53 10.67
N GLN A 226 18.10 -4.72 11.73
CA GLN A 226 17.78 -5.22 13.07
C GLN A 226 16.38 -5.85 13.12
N ILE A 227 15.40 -5.26 12.42
CA ILE A 227 14.05 -5.86 12.28
C ILE A 227 14.15 -7.25 11.65
N PHE A 228 14.92 -7.39 10.57
CA PHE A 228 15.07 -8.68 9.89
C PHE A 228 15.83 -9.69 10.75
N ASN A 229 16.83 -9.26 11.51
CA ASN A 229 17.52 -10.11 12.49
C ASN A 229 16.55 -10.63 13.56
N THR A 230 15.71 -9.75 14.13
CA THR A 230 14.77 -10.11 15.19
C THR A 230 13.63 -11.01 14.70
N LEU A 231 13.02 -10.71 13.55
CA LEU A 231 11.80 -11.37 13.10
C LEU A 231 12.04 -12.56 12.17
N PHE A 232 13.16 -12.57 11.46
CA PHE A 232 13.42 -13.53 10.39
C PHE A 232 14.75 -14.28 10.52
N GLY A 233 15.52 -14.02 11.57
CA GLY A 233 16.86 -14.57 11.76
C GLY A 233 17.89 -14.00 10.76
N GLY A 234 17.64 -12.80 10.26
CA GLY A 234 18.54 -12.04 9.38
C GLY A 234 18.08 -11.96 7.93
N ILE A 235 18.65 -11.01 7.19
CA ILE A 235 18.33 -10.74 5.77
C ILE A 235 18.60 -11.98 4.93
N ASP A 236 19.75 -12.64 5.07
CA ASP A 236 20.08 -13.84 4.30
C ASP A 236 19.11 -15.00 4.57
N SER A 237 18.66 -15.12 5.81
CA SER A 237 17.69 -16.14 6.23
C SER A 237 16.32 -15.88 5.60
N PHE A 238 15.88 -14.62 5.60
CA PHE A 238 14.67 -14.19 4.90
C PHE A 238 14.79 -14.42 3.39
N GLU A 239 15.88 -13.97 2.78
CA GLU A 239 16.14 -14.05 1.33
C GLU A 239 16.09 -15.50 0.83
N ARG A 240 16.73 -16.45 1.53
CA ARG A 240 16.66 -17.87 1.15
C ARG A 240 15.23 -18.41 1.13
N ARG A 241 14.43 -18.09 2.16
CA ARG A 241 13.03 -18.55 2.23
C ARG A 241 12.13 -17.84 1.23
N PHE A 242 12.35 -16.54 1.02
CA PHE A 242 11.65 -15.73 0.03
C PHE A 242 11.89 -16.27 -1.38
N ASN A 243 13.16 -16.44 -1.77
CA ASN A 243 13.52 -16.99 -3.07
C ASN A 243 13.02 -18.43 -3.23
N PHE A 244 13.00 -19.24 -2.16
CA PHE A 244 12.40 -20.58 -2.23
C PHE A 244 10.88 -20.54 -2.49
N TYR A 245 10.16 -19.60 -1.87
CA TYR A 245 8.72 -19.43 -2.06
C TYR A 245 8.35 -19.03 -3.50
N TYR A 246 9.21 -18.23 -4.16
CA TYR A 246 9.01 -17.74 -5.52
C TYR A 246 9.75 -18.55 -6.60
N ARG A 247 10.18 -19.78 -6.31
CA ARG A 247 10.73 -20.69 -7.34
C ARG A 247 9.66 -21.23 -8.28
#